data_AF-A0A9N9F3R9-F1
#
_entry.id   AF-A0A9N9F3R9-F1
#
_cell.length_a   1.000
_cell.length_b   1.000
_cell.length_c   1.000
_cell.angle_alpha   90.00
_cell.angle_beta   90.00
_cell.angle_gamma   90.00
#
_symmetry.space_group_name_H-M   'P 1'
#
loop_
_entity.id
_entity.type
_entity.pdbx_description
1 polymer ?
#
loop_
_entity_poly.entity_id
_entity_poly.type
_entity_poly.pdbx_seq_one_letter_code
_entity_poly.pdbx_strand_id
1 'polypeptide(L)'
;MKMIEYIPKNEPPLVYYKYPIIGHTIDYFKDNSKFIKECHEKYGEIFSLYVFGQTITLVAGEHTPEIFRNHKDFSFSDATRELFPLHDFMRRPASFSINLGSLVQKNLSGDLKFYTDRVQRQLLKSIDEIIGDGKVLQPPLKSFQFIIAKPVAASVAEELSDDKELINSFAYSVNDIASYITIPPILNFIYPNLHRKFVTMFFRYSSNPYKYHRELIKRKITPVVEKRLSEMKKLDGAY
;
A
#
# COMPACT_ATOMS: atom_id res chain seq x y z
N MET A 1 -8.66 -41.42 10.48
CA MET A 1 -9.30 -40.55 11.49
C MET A 1 -9.81 -39.30 10.79
N LYS A 2 -11.08 -39.28 10.37
CA LYS A 2 -11.72 -38.06 9.86
C LYS A 2 -12.03 -37.19 11.07
N MET A 3 -11.33 -36.08 11.23
CA MET A 3 -11.74 -35.05 12.20
C MET A 3 -13.11 -34.57 11.76
N ILE A 4 -14.10 -34.76 12.63
CA ILE A 4 -15.46 -34.28 12.44
C ILE A 4 -15.38 -32.75 12.39
N GLU A 5 -15.78 -32.19 11.25
CA GLU A 5 -15.95 -30.75 11.00
C GLU A 5 -16.94 -30.23 12.05
N TYR A 6 -16.45 -29.62 13.13
CA TYR A 6 -17.29 -28.79 13.98
C TYR A 6 -17.57 -27.53 13.18
N ILE A 7 -18.72 -27.49 12.51
CA ILE A 7 -19.21 -26.31 11.81
C ILE A 7 -20.08 -25.55 12.82
N PRO A 8 -19.64 -24.42 13.37
CA PRO A 8 -20.50 -23.54 14.16
C PRO A 8 -21.70 -23.17 13.30
N LYS A 9 -22.92 -23.27 13.86
CA LYS A 9 -24.18 -23.35 13.10
C LYS A 9 -24.46 -22.16 12.14
N ASN A 10 -23.67 -21.08 12.19
CA ASN A 10 -23.82 -19.87 11.38
C ASN A 10 -22.49 -19.32 10.82
N GLU A 11 -21.40 -20.10 10.84
CA GLU A 11 -20.10 -19.64 10.28
C GLU A 11 -19.88 -20.17 8.86
N PRO A 12 -19.16 -19.43 8.00
CA PRO A 12 -18.75 -19.93 6.70
C PRO A 12 -17.94 -21.23 6.81
N PRO A 13 -18.05 -22.14 5.83
CA PRO A 13 -17.35 -23.41 5.88
C PRO A 13 -15.84 -23.21 5.94
N LEU A 14 -15.20 -23.80 6.94
CA LEU A 14 -13.74 -23.85 7.03
C LEU A 14 -13.22 -24.94 6.10
N VAL A 15 -12.40 -24.55 5.12
CA VAL A 15 -11.79 -25.49 4.19
C VAL A 15 -10.93 -26.49 4.98
N TYR A 16 -10.98 -27.76 4.57
CA TYR A 16 -10.18 -28.79 5.20
C TYR A 16 -8.68 -28.56 4.96
N TYR A 17 -7.89 -28.59 6.05
CA TYR A 17 -6.43 -28.56 6.00
C TYR A 17 -5.80 -29.76 6.70
N LYS A 18 -4.67 -30.21 6.16
CA LYS A 18 -3.90 -31.35 6.68
C LYS A 18 -3.06 -31.02 7.92
N TYR A 19 -2.55 -29.79 8.01
CA TYR A 19 -1.54 -29.41 8.98
C TYR A 19 -2.10 -28.40 10.00
N PRO A 20 -2.39 -28.78 11.26
CA PRO A 20 -3.13 -27.92 12.18
C PRO A 20 -2.46 -26.59 12.53
N ILE A 21 -1.13 -26.55 12.59
CA ILE A 21 -0.38 -25.34 12.98
C ILE A 21 -0.33 -24.32 11.84
N ILE A 22 -0.19 -24.78 10.59
CA ILE A 22 0.04 -23.91 9.42
C ILE A 22 -1.18 -23.80 8.49
N GLY A 23 -2.18 -24.65 8.67
CA GLY A 23 -3.39 -24.71 7.85
C GLY A 23 -3.11 -24.83 6.36
N HIS A 24 -3.65 -23.87 5.62
CA HIS A 24 -3.57 -23.75 4.17
C HIS A 24 -2.36 -22.93 3.72
N THR A 25 -1.47 -22.51 4.62
CA THR A 25 -0.43 -21.52 4.28
C THR A 25 0.52 -22.00 3.18
N ILE A 26 0.82 -23.31 3.12
CA ILE A 26 1.65 -23.87 2.03
C ILE A 26 0.93 -23.75 0.68
N ASP A 27 -0.33 -24.18 0.61
CA ASP A 27 -1.12 -24.14 -0.62
C ASP A 27 -1.37 -22.69 -1.06
N TYR A 28 -1.64 -21.81 -0.09
CA TYR A 28 -1.80 -20.37 -0.27
C TYR A 28 -0.56 -19.71 -0.91
N PHE A 29 0.65 -20.17 -0.60
CA PHE A 29 1.89 -19.64 -1.20
C PHE A 29 2.26 -20.29 -2.52
N LYS A 30 2.09 -21.61 -2.61
CA LYS A 30 2.59 -22.39 -3.73
C LYS A 30 1.90 -22.04 -5.04
N ASP A 31 0.58 -21.93 -5.00
CA ASP A 31 -0.24 -21.56 -6.15
C ASP A 31 -1.57 -20.97 -5.65
N ASN A 32 -1.52 -19.72 -5.20
CA ASN A 32 -2.67 -19.05 -4.61
C ASN A 32 -3.89 -19.06 -5.54
N SER A 33 -3.69 -18.73 -6.82
CA SER A 33 -4.78 -18.61 -7.78
C SER A 33 -5.48 -19.94 -8.00
N LYS A 34 -4.71 -21.02 -8.23
CA LYS A 34 -5.29 -22.36 -8.39
C LYS A 34 -5.98 -22.82 -7.11
N PHE A 35 -5.34 -22.64 -5.95
CA PHE A 35 -5.89 -23.06 -4.67
C PHE A 35 -7.22 -22.36 -4.35
N ILE A 36 -7.27 -21.03 -4.48
CA ILE A 36 -8.51 -20.27 -4.25
C ILE A 36 -9.60 -20.68 -5.24
N LYS A 37 -9.25 -20.97 -6.50
CA LYS A 37 -10.22 -21.45 -7.50
C LYS A 37 -10.80 -22.81 -7.12
N GLU A 38 -9.97 -23.77 -6.72
CA GLU A 38 -10.41 -25.10 -6.28
C GLU A 38 -11.30 -25.02 -5.02
N CYS A 39 -10.96 -24.12 -4.08
CA CYS A 39 -11.80 -23.85 -2.92
C CYS A 39 -13.15 -23.25 -3.33
N HIS A 40 -13.15 -22.27 -4.23
CA HIS A 40 -14.38 -21.64 -4.73
C HIS A 40 -15.29 -22.65 -5.45
N GLU A 41 -14.74 -23.51 -6.31
CA GLU A 41 -15.49 -24.57 -6.99
C GLU A 41 -16.14 -25.57 -6.02
N LYS A 42 -15.50 -25.82 -4.87
CA LYS A 42 -15.96 -26.83 -3.89
C LYS A 42 -16.85 -26.26 -2.79
N TYR A 43 -16.60 -25.03 -2.34
CA TYR A 43 -17.22 -24.41 -1.16
C TYR A 43 -18.10 -23.20 -1.51
N GLY A 44 -18.11 -22.75 -2.77
CA GLY A 44 -18.90 -21.62 -3.24
C GLY A 44 -18.23 -20.26 -3.00
N GLU A 45 -19.04 -19.20 -2.96
CA GLU A 45 -18.56 -17.82 -2.92
C GLU A 45 -17.99 -17.38 -1.56
N ILE A 46 -18.39 -18.05 -0.46
CA ILE A 46 -17.99 -17.70 0.90
C ILE A 46 -17.41 -18.92 1.61
N PHE A 47 -16.15 -18.85 1.99
CA PHE A 47 -15.46 -19.90 2.73
C PHE A 47 -14.32 -19.34 3.57
N SER A 48 -13.93 -20.09 4.59
CA SER A 48 -12.87 -19.72 5.53
C SER A 48 -11.62 -20.53 5.29
N LEU A 49 -10.45 -19.89 5.40
CA LEU A 49 -9.14 -20.50 5.35
C LEU A 49 -8.37 -20.22 6.64
N TYR A 50 -7.68 -21.22 7.18
CA TYR A 50 -6.64 -20.98 8.18
C TYR A 50 -5.28 -20.68 7.51
N VAL A 51 -4.79 -19.44 7.61
CA VAL A 51 -3.52 -18.95 7.03
C VAL A 51 -2.81 -18.06 8.04
N PHE A 52 -1.49 -18.20 8.20
CA PHE A 52 -0.69 -17.38 9.15
C PHE A 52 -1.17 -17.36 10.61
N GLY A 53 -1.76 -18.45 11.07
CA GLY A 53 -2.25 -18.55 12.45
C GLY A 53 -3.62 -17.91 12.65
N GLN A 54 -4.27 -17.46 11.58
CA GLN A 54 -5.54 -16.76 11.60
C GLN A 54 -6.54 -17.38 10.63
N THR A 55 -7.83 -17.30 10.97
CA THR A 55 -8.92 -17.64 10.05
C THR A 55 -9.25 -16.43 9.20
N ILE A 56 -9.13 -16.57 7.88
CA ILE A 56 -9.46 -15.55 6.87
C ILE A 56 -10.67 -16.05 6.09
N THR A 57 -11.77 -15.31 6.16
CA THR A 57 -12.96 -15.58 5.35
C THR A 57 -12.83 -14.89 4.00
N LEU A 58 -12.87 -15.66 2.92
CA LEU A 58 -12.99 -15.14 1.57
C LEU A 58 -14.47 -14.93 1.24
N VAL A 59 -14.75 -13.78 0.64
CA VAL A 59 -16.09 -13.38 0.20
C VAL A 59 -15.97 -12.94 -1.25
N ALA A 60 -16.48 -13.77 -2.16
CA ALA A 60 -16.52 -13.50 -3.60
C ALA A 60 -17.94 -13.10 -4.05
N GLY A 61 -18.04 -12.72 -5.32
CA GLY A 61 -19.33 -12.57 -6.01
C GLY A 61 -20.19 -11.42 -5.51
N GLU A 62 -21.48 -11.68 -5.38
CA GLU A 62 -22.50 -10.65 -5.11
C GLU A 62 -22.47 -10.13 -3.67
N HIS A 63 -21.77 -10.83 -2.77
CA HIS A 63 -21.66 -10.49 -1.35
C HIS A 63 -20.53 -9.49 -1.04
N THR A 64 -19.55 -9.33 -1.95
CA THR A 64 -18.42 -8.40 -1.75
C THR A 64 -18.84 -6.96 -1.41
N PRO A 65 -19.85 -6.34 -2.07
CA PRO A 65 -20.27 -4.97 -1.75
C PRO A 65 -20.74 -4.76 -0.31
N GLU A 66 -21.23 -5.79 0.37
CA GLU A 66 -21.68 -5.69 1.76
C GLU A 66 -20.49 -5.42 2.71
N ILE A 67 -19.38 -6.13 2.49
CA ILE A 67 -18.12 -5.95 3.23
C ILE A 67 -17.60 -4.51 3.10
N PHE A 68 -17.63 -3.96 1.89
CA PHE A 68 -17.14 -2.59 1.64
C PHE A 68 -18.05 -1.50 2.20
N ARG A 69 -19.36 -1.77 2.35
CA ARG A 69 -20.33 -0.79 2.89
C ARG A 69 -20.35 -0.79 4.43
N ASN A 70 -20.14 -1.95 5.05
CA ASN A 70 -20.23 -2.10 6.49
C ASN A 70 -18.90 -1.79 7.22
N HIS A 71 -18.53 -0.51 7.21
CA HIS A 71 -17.31 0.01 7.84
C HIS A 71 -17.28 -0.06 9.38
N LYS A 72 -18.41 -0.38 10.03
CA LYS A 72 -18.48 -0.55 11.49
C LYS A 72 -17.93 -1.91 11.91
N ASP A 73 -18.24 -2.94 11.13
CA ASP A 73 -17.82 -4.31 11.40
C ASP A 73 -16.55 -4.69 10.63
N PHE A 74 -16.30 -4.04 9.47
CA PHE A 74 -15.12 -4.26 8.63
C PHE A 74 -14.27 -3.00 8.49
N SER A 75 -13.02 -3.04 8.99
CA SER A 75 -12.07 -1.93 8.91
C SER A 75 -10.88 -2.26 8.01
N PHE A 76 -10.89 -1.71 6.79
CA PHE A 76 -9.73 -1.78 5.87
C PHE A 76 -8.49 -1.13 6.49
N SER A 77 -8.69 -0.05 7.26
CA SER A 77 -7.60 0.69 7.88
C SER A 77 -6.87 -0.12 8.96
N ASP A 78 -7.61 -0.93 9.74
CA ASP A 78 -7.02 -1.74 10.79
C ASP A 78 -6.33 -2.97 10.20
N ALA A 79 -6.96 -3.63 9.20
CA ALA A 79 -6.33 -4.71 8.44
C ALA A 79 -5.02 -4.25 7.78
N THR A 80 -5.00 -3.06 7.17
CA THR A 80 -3.78 -2.48 6.59
C THR A 80 -2.74 -2.18 7.67
N ARG A 81 -3.13 -1.70 8.86
CA ARG A 81 -2.18 -1.40 9.95
C ARG A 81 -1.53 -2.65 10.52
N GLU A 82 -2.25 -3.77 10.56
CA GLU A 82 -1.72 -5.06 11.00
C GLU A 82 -0.68 -5.62 10.03
N LEU A 83 -0.97 -5.56 8.72
CA LEU A 83 -0.10 -6.08 7.67
C LEU A 83 1.06 -5.13 7.33
N PHE A 84 0.79 -3.83 7.31
CA PHE A 84 1.75 -2.79 6.93
C PHE A 84 1.70 -1.63 7.94
N PRO A 85 2.45 -1.70 9.05
CA PRO A 85 2.44 -0.70 10.11
C PRO A 85 3.23 0.56 9.71
N LEU A 86 2.82 1.23 8.63
CA LEU A 86 3.51 2.38 8.04
C LEU A 86 3.74 3.52 9.03
N HIS A 87 2.82 3.75 9.97
CA HIS A 87 2.97 4.76 11.02
C HIS A 87 4.18 4.47 11.93
N ASP A 88 4.41 3.20 12.29
CA ASP A 88 5.59 2.77 13.07
C ASP A 88 6.87 3.01 12.25
N PHE A 89 6.82 2.69 10.95
CA PHE A 89 7.94 2.92 10.02
C PHE A 89 8.30 4.40 9.89
N MET A 90 7.29 5.27 9.84
CA MET A 90 7.49 6.72 9.73
C MET A 90 7.70 7.42 11.08
N ARG A 91 7.65 6.69 12.21
CA ARG A 91 7.65 7.27 13.57
C ARG A 91 6.56 8.33 13.74
N ARG A 92 5.35 8.00 13.29
CA ARG A 92 4.16 8.85 13.35
C ARG A 92 3.11 8.24 14.28
N PRO A 93 2.24 9.05 14.91
CA PRO A 93 1.13 8.52 15.70
C PRO A 93 0.20 7.68 14.82
N ALA A 94 -0.49 6.70 15.40
CA ALA A 94 -1.42 5.82 14.67
C ALA A 94 -2.50 6.60 13.90
N SER A 95 -2.93 7.74 14.45
CA SER A 95 -3.89 8.68 13.84
C SER A 95 -3.43 9.26 12.49
N PHE A 96 -2.13 9.23 12.18
CA PHE A 96 -1.59 9.67 10.90
C PHE A 96 -2.21 8.92 9.71
N SER A 97 -2.49 7.63 9.88
CA SER A 97 -3.02 6.76 8.81
C SER A 97 -4.54 6.79 8.65
N ILE A 98 -5.27 7.19 9.70
CA ILE A 98 -6.73 7.00 9.81
C ILE A 98 -7.53 7.97 8.92
N ASN A 99 -6.93 9.08 8.49
CA ASN A 99 -7.65 10.18 7.83
C ASN A 99 -7.09 10.57 6.45
N LEU A 100 -6.23 9.74 5.84
CA LEU A 100 -5.58 10.15 4.58
C LEU A 100 -6.61 10.37 3.46
N GLY A 101 -7.62 9.49 3.35
CA GLY A 101 -8.67 9.60 2.33
C GLY A 101 -9.54 10.84 2.50
N SER A 102 -9.97 11.14 3.73
CA SER A 102 -10.77 12.33 4.02
C SER A 102 -9.97 13.63 3.83
N LEU A 103 -8.67 13.62 4.17
CA LEU A 103 -7.78 14.75 3.90
C LEU A 103 -7.58 14.98 2.40
N VAL A 104 -7.33 13.93 1.62
CA VAL A 104 -7.22 14.01 0.16
C VAL A 104 -8.52 14.56 -0.41
N GLN A 105 -9.67 13.99 -0.04
CA GLN A 105 -10.97 14.45 -0.52
C GLN A 105 -11.21 15.92 -0.16
N LYS A 106 -10.99 16.32 1.09
CA LYS A 106 -11.22 17.71 1.54
C LYS A 106 -10.33 18.72 0.84
N ASN A 107 -9.06 18.38 0.62
CA ASN A 107 -8.06 19.34 0.14
C ASN A 107 -7.82 19.29 -1.38
N LEU A 108 -8.25 18.24 -2.09
CA LEU A 108 -7.99 18.08 -3.52
C LEU A 108 -9.25 18.08 -4.39
N SER A 109 -10.44 17.82 -3.84
CA SER A 109 -11.66 17.71 -4.68
C SER A 109 -12.04 19.03 -5.37
N GLY A 110 -11.84 20.17 -4.71
CA GLY A 110 -12.14 21.49 -5.29
C GLY A 110 -11.20 21.88 -6.44
N ASP A 111 -9.97 21.37 -6.42
CA ASP A 111 -8.90 21.75 -7.35
C ASP A 111 -8.55 20.64 -8.34
N LEU A 112 -9.37 19.58 -8.40
CA LEU A 112 -9.05 18.35 -9.12
C LEU A 112 -8.71 18.60 -10.60
N LYS A 113 -9.35 19.58 -11.22
CA LYS A 113 -9.08 19.99 -12.60
C LYS A 113 -7.63 20.47 -12.79
N PHE A 114 -7.12 21.30 -11.87
CA PHE A 114 -5.75 21.82 -11.92
C PHE A 114 -4.71 20.73 -11.69
N TYR A 115 -4.98 19.81 -10.75
CA TYR A 115 -4.11 18.65 -10.54
C TYR A 115 -4.11 17.71 -11.75
N THR A 116 -5.27 17.47 -12.36
CA THR A 116 -5.39 16.58 -13.53
C THR A 116 -4.62 17.11 -14.73
N ASP A 117 -4.79 18.40 -15.05
CA ASP A 117 -4.09 19.06 -16.16
C ASP A 117 -2.55 19.00 -15.99
N ARG A 118 -2.06 19.32 -14.78
CA ARG A 118 -0.64 19.21 -14.44
C ARG A 118 -0.12 17.76 -14.53
N VAL A 119 -0.84 16.80 -13.97
CA VAL A 119 -0.47 15.37 -14.03
C VAL A 119 -0.40 14.91 -15.49
N GLN A 120 -1.39 15.27 -16.30
CA GLN A 120 -1.45 14.89 -17.72
C GLN A 120 -0.27 15.47 -18.50
N ARG A 121 0.02 16.78 -18.36
CA ARG A 121 1.17 17.41 -19.01
C ARG A 121 2.50 16.72 -18.67
N GLN A 122 2.71 16.45 -17.38
CA GLN A 122 3.97 15.85 -16.91
C GLN A 122 4.09 14.38 -17.31
N LEU A 123 2.97 13.66 -17.35
CA LEU A 123 2.91 12.30 -17.86
C LEU A 123 3.28 12.25 -19.35
N LEU A 124 2.70 13.12 -20.18
CA LEU A 124 3.01 13.21 -21.60
C LEU A 124 4.47 13.57 -21.84
N LYS A 125 5.00 14.56 -21.10
CA LYS A 125 6.42 14.93 -21.12
C LYS A 125 7.33 13.74 -20.79
N SER A 126 6.98 12.98 -19.75
CA SER A 126 7.74 11.79 -19.35
C SER A 126 7.71 10.68 -20.39
N ILE A 127 6.56 10.46 -21.03
CA ILE A 127 6.41 9.46 -22.10
C ILE A 127 7.30 9.85 -23.28
N ASP A 128 7.25 11.12 -23.71
CA ASP A 128 8.08 11.63 -24.80
C ASP A 128 9.58 11.49 -24.49
N GLU A 129 10.02 11.87 -23.29
CA GLU A 129 11.42 11.76 -22.85
C GLU A 129 11.95 10.31 -22.82
N ILE A 130 11.09 9.34 -22.48
CA ILE A 130 11.51 7.94 -22.24
C ILE A 130 11.29 7.06 -23.48
N ILE A 131 10.18 7.25 -24.17
CA ILE A 131 9.72 6.43 -25.29
C ILE A 131 9.96 7.12 -26.63
N GLY A 132 9.77 8.44 -26.70
CA GLY A 132 9.87 9.25 -27.94
C GLY A 132 9.08 8.63 -29.10
N ASP A 133 9.68 8.60 -30.29
CA ASP A 133 9.10 8.04 -31.51
C ASP A 133 9.04 6.49 -31.54
N GLY A 134 9.32 5.83 -30.42
CA GLY A 134 9.27 4.39 -30.28
C GLY A 134 10.61 3.81 -29.81
N LYS A 135 10.58 3.18 -28.64
CA LYS A 135 11.74 2.53 -28.05
C LYS A 135 11.35 1.22 -27.39
N VAL A 136 12.16 0.19 -27.58
CA VAL A 136 12.02 -1.07 -26.84
C VAL A 136 12.43 -0.83 -25.38
N LEU A 137 11.49 -1.00 -24.45
CA LEU A 137 11.71 -0.77 -23.03
C LEU A 137 12.16 -2.06 -22.35
N GLN A 138 13.40 -2.12 -21.84
CA GLN A 138 13.89 -3.27 -21.08
C GLN A 138 14.72 -2.85 -19.84
N PRO A 139 14.36 -3.32 -18.62
CA PRO A 139 13.07 -3.93 -18.27
C PRO A 139 11.93 -2.87 -18.27
N PRO A 140 10.71 -3.19 -18.74
CA PRO A 140 9.61 -2.22 -18.85
C PRO A 140 9.27 -1.52 -17.53
N LEU A 141 9.33 -2.26 -16.41
CA LEU A 141 8.97 -1.77 -15.09
C LEU A 141 9.75 -0.50 -14.71
N LYS A 142 11.05 -0.45 -15.02
CA LYS A 142 11.89 0.72 -14.71
C LYS A 142 11.38 1.95 -15.46
N SER A 143 11.12 1.82 -16.75
CA SER A 143 10.58 2.91 -17.57
C SER A 143 9.24 3.42 -17.03
N PHE A 144 8.31 2.52 -16.68
CA PHE A 144 7.03 2.92 -16.09
C PHE A 144 7.17 3.63 -14.75
N GLN A 145 8.08 3.18 -13.87
CA GLN A 145 8.35 3.84 -12.60
C GLN A 145 8.79 5.30 -12.79
N PHE A 146 9.66 5.57 -13.76
CA PHE A 146 10.07 6.94 -14.09
C PHE A 146 8.96 7.77 -14.73
N ILE A 147 8.18 7.16 -15.64
CA ILE A 147 7.03 7.83 -16.28
C ILE A 147 6.02 8.31 -15.22
N ILE A 148 5.79 7.51 -14.18
CA ILE A 148 4.85 7.81 -13.09
C ILE A 148 5.47 8.73 -12.03
N ALA A 149 6.78 8.62 -11.76
CA ALA A 149 7.43 9.42 -10.72
C ALA A 149 7.41 10.93 -11.01
N LYS A 150 7.47 11.32 -12.29
CA LYS A 150 7.43 12.73 -12.71
C LYS A 150 6.13 13.46 -12.35
N PRO A 151 4.93 12.98 -12.70
CA PRO A 151 3.68 13.61 -12.27
C PRO A 151 3.49 13.57 -10.74
N VAL A 152 4.02 12.56 -10.05
CA VAL A 152 4.02 12.52 -8.57
C VAL A 152 4.85 13.67 -8.00
N ALA A 153 6.07 13.88 -8.52
CA ALA A 153 6.91 15.00 -8.12
C ALA A 153 6.22 16.35 -8.39
N ALA A 154 5.61 16.49 -9.56
CA ALA A 154 4.91 17.71 -9.95
C ALA A 154 3.68 18.03 -9.10
N SER A 155 2.99 17.00 -8.60
CA SER A 155 1.85 17.16 -7.69
C SER A 155 2.26 17.81 -6.37
N VAL A 156 3.50 17.57 -5.93
CA VAL A 156 4.08 18.18 -4.73
C VAL A 156 4.67 19.56 -5.03
N ALA A 157 5.53 19.64 -6.05
CA ALA A 157 6.15 20.87 -6.52
C ALA A 157 6.49 20.74 -8.01
N GLU A 158 5.76 21.47 -8.86
CA GLU A 158 5.94 21.42 -10.31
C GLU A 158 7.34 21.87 -10.74
N GLU A 159 7.93 22.85 -10.05
CA GLU A 159 9.30 23.31 -10.28
C GLU A 159 10.38 22.27 -9.98
N LEU A 160 10.06 21.22 -9.20
CA LEU A 160 10.96 20.11 -8.90
C LEU A 160 10.69 18.87 -9.76
N SER A 161 9.75 18.95 -10.71
CA SER A 161 9.35 17.83 -11.54
C SER A 161 10.43 17.37 -12.53
N ASP A 162 11.49 18.16 -12.73
CA ASP A 162 12.67 17.78 -13.53
C ASP A 162 13.91 17.45 -12.65
N ASP A 163 13.78 17.51 -11.32
CA ASP A 163 14.88 17.16 -10.40
C ASP A 163 15.10 15.64 -10.40
N LYS A 164 16.19 15.20 -11.03
CA LYS A 164 16.50 13.78 -11.19
C LYS A 164 16.63 13.03 -9.86
N GLU A 165 17.15 13.66 -8.80
CA GLU A 165 17.26 13.00 -7.49
C GLU A 165 15.87 12.77 -6.89
N LEU A 166 14.99 13.77 -6.97
CA LEU A 166 13.62 13.68 -6.47
C LEU A 166 12.79 12.66 -7.25
N ILE A 167 12.88 12.67 -8.58
CA ILE A 167 12.20 11.68 -9.45
C ILE A 167 12.69 10.27 -9.13
N ASN A 168 14.01 10.07 -9.02
CA ASN A 168 14.58 8.77 -8.62
C ASN A 168 14.04 8.34 -7.25
N SER A 169 13.96 9.27 -6.30
CA SER A 169 13.41 8.99 -4.98
C SER A 169 11.98 8.46 -5.08
N PHE A 170 11.10 9.13 -5.82
CA PHE A 170 9.71 8.68 -6.00
C PHE A 170 9.61 7.36 -6.79
N ALA A 171 10.45 7.16 -7.80
CA ALA A 171 10.46 5.95 -8.62
C ALA A 171 10.87 4.70 -7.82
N TYR A 172 11.80 4.84 -6.87
CA TYR A 172 12.40 3.71 -6.15
C TYR A 172 11.99 3.55 -4.69
N SER A 173 11.35 4.55 -4.07
CA SER A 173 10.96 4.52 -2.65
C SER A 173 10.28 3.23 -2.22
N VAL A 174 9.36 2.70 -3.04
CA VAL A 174 8.63 1.47 -2.74
C VAL A 174 9.51 0.23 -2.93
N ASN A 175 10.33 0.20 -3.98
CA ASN A 175 11.22 -0.95 -4.25
C ASN A 175 12.24 -1.12 -3.12
N ASP A 176 12.79 -0.02 -2.63
CA ASP A 176 13.82 -0.06 -1.60
C ASP A 176 13.27 -0.54 -0.25
N ILE A 177 11.97 -0.34 0.02
CA ILE A 177 11.30 -0.88 1.21
C ILE A 177 10.56 -2.20 0.96
N ALA A 178 10.51 -2.71 -0.27
CA ALA A 178 9.68 -3.85 -0.65
C ALA A 178 9.98 -5.09 0.20
N SER A 179 11.27 -5.40 0.40
CA SER A 179 11.72 -6.55 1.20
C SER A 179 11.24 -6.51 2.66
N TYR A 180 10.94 -5.33 3.19
CA TYR A 180 10.44 -5.16 4.56
C TYR A 180 8.94 -5.36 4.66
N ILE A 181 8.19 -5.09 3.59
CA ILE A 181 6.72 -5.10 3.57
C ILE A 181 6.15 -6.39 2.99
N THR A 182 6.97 -7.16 2.28
CA THR A 182 6.58 -8.46 1.69
C THR A 182 6.90 -9.65 2.59
N ILE A 183 7.45 -9.44 3.80
CA ILE A 183 7.75 -10.55 4.72
C ILE A 183 6.41 -11.16 5.14
N PRO A 184 6.16 -12.45 4.85
CA PRO A 184 4.92 -13.08 5.26
C PRO A 184 4.79 -13.13 6.79
N PRO A 185 3.56 -13.01 7.34
CA PRO A 185 3.36 -12.96 8.78
C PRO A 185 3.48 -14.31 9.51
N ILE A 186 4.51 -15.10 9.19
CA ILE A 186 4.76 -16.45 9.73
C ILE A 186 4.92 -16.48 11.25
N LEU A 187 5.37 -15.40 11.89
CA LEU A 187 5.52 -15.36 13.34
C LEU A 187 4.16 -15.33 14.07
N ASN A 188 3.06 -15.05 13.35
CA ASN A 188 1.72 -15.12 13.91
C ASN A 188 1.27 -16.55 14.26
N PHE A 189 1.93 -17.59 13.71
CA PHE A 189 1.71 -18.98 14.17
C PHE A 189 2.16 -19.22 15.62
N ILE A 190 3.13 -18.43 16.11
CA ILE A 190 3.67 -18.57 17.45
C ILE A 190 2.82 -17.75 18.43
N TYR A 191 2.56 -16.48 18.09
CA TYR A 191 1.76 -15.59 18.91
C TYR A 191 1.13 -14.46 18.05
N PRO A 192 -0.15 -14.11 18.26
CA PRO A 192 -0.81 -13.03 17.52
C PRO A 192 -0.01 -11.72 17.59
N ASN A 193 0.11 -11.02 16.46
CA ASN A 193 0.85 -9.75 16.31
C ASN A 193 2.37 -9.82 16.57
N LEU A 194 2.95 -11.00 16.82
CA LEU A 194 4.40 -11.14 17.01
C LEU A 194 5.16 -10.71 15.76
N HIS A 195 4.63 -11.05 14.58
CA HIS A 195 5.24 -10.65 13.32
C HIS A 195 5.35 -9.13 13.17
N ARG A 196 4.27 -8.41 13.46
CA ARG A 196 4.25 -6.95 13.41
C ARG A 196 5.34 -6.36 14.33
N LYS A 197 5.46 -6.84 15.56
CA LYS A 197 6.50 -6.38 16.51
C LYS A 197 7.91 -6.62 15.96
N PHE A 198 8.14 -7.81 15.39
CA PHE A 198 9.42 -8.15 14.77
C PHE A 198 9.76 -7.23 13.60
N VAL A 199 8.85 -7.03 12.64
CA VAL A 199 9.10 -6.18 11.47
C VAL A 199 9.32 -4.72 11.89
N THR A 200 8.53 -4.20 12.84
CA THR A 200 8.74 -2.85 13.38
C THR A 200 10.12 -2.71 14.05
N MET A 201 10.54 -3.70 14.82
CA MET A 201 11.86 -3.72 15.44
C MET A 201 12.97 -3.79 14.39
N PHE A 202 12.88 -4.73 13.46
CA PHE A 202 13.84 -4.92 12.38
C PHE A 202 13.99 -3.64 11.54
N PHE A 203 12.89 -2.99 11.18
CA PHE A 203 12.89 -1.73 10.45
C PHE A 203 13.49 -0.57 11.24
N ARG A 204 13.29 -0.54 12.57
CA ARG A 204 13.83 0.51 13.44
C ARG A 204 15.36 0.46 13.58
N TYR A 205 15.95 -0.74 13.56
CA TYR A 205 17.36 -0.96 13.84
C TYR A 205 18.21 -1.31 12.60
N SER A 206 17.59 -1.71 11.49
CA SER A 206 18.30 -1.91 10.22
C SER A 206 18.60 -0.60 9.49
N SER A 207 19.43 -0.67 8.44
CA SER A 207 19.67 0.43 7.51
C SER A 207 18.42 0.72 6.69
N ASN A 208 17.50 1.48 7.28
CA ASN A 208 16.21 1.81 6.71
C ASN A 208 16.35 2.71 5.47
N PRO A 209 16.13 2.20 4.25
CA PRO A 209 16.29 2.98 3.03
C PRO A 209 15.23 4.08 2.87
N TYR A 210 14.08 3.94 3.54
CA TYR A 210 13.08 5.00 3.64
C TYR A 210 13.66 6.30 4.21
N LYS A 211 14.63 6.21 5.15
CA LYS A 211 15.25 7.39 5.75
C LYS A 211 15.92 8.25 4.68
N TYR A 212 16.61 7.64 3.71
CA TYR A 212 17.23 8.37 2.61
C TYR A 212 16.19 9.13 1.78
N HIS A 213 15.15 8.43 1.31
CA HIS A 213 14.08 9.04 0.51
C HIS A 213 13.39 10.18 1.26
N ARG A 214 13.07 9.96 2.54
CA ARG A 214 12.43 10.96 3.40
C ARG A 214 13.28 12.22 3.55
N GLU A 215 14.57 12.08 3.87
CA GLU A 215 15.44 13.24 4.07
C GLU A 215 15.68 13.99 2.74
N LEU A 216 15.83 13.27 1.63
CA LEU A 216 15.94 13.88 0.30
C LEU A 216 14.68 14.67 -0.08
N ILE A 217 13.50 14.05 0.05
CA ILE A 217 12.20 14.68 -0.20
C ILE A 217 12.05 15.93 0.68
N LYS A 218 12.32 15.80 1.98
CA LYS A 218 12.27 16.93 2.92
C LYS A 218 13.22 18.05 2.50
N ARG A 219 14.49 17.74 2.20
CA ARG A 219 15.50 18.72 1.77
C ARG A 219 15.07 19.48 0.51
N LYS A 220 14.50 18.80 -0.47
CA LYS A 220 14.11 19.40 -1.76
C LYS A 220 12.83 20.24 -1.64
N ILE A 221 11.84 19.76 -0.89
CA ILE A 221 10.52 20.41 -0.80
C ILE A 221 10.49 21.55 0.23
N THR A 222 11.29 21.48 1.30
CA THR A 222 11.25 22.49 2.37
C THR A 222 11.42 23.92 1.85
N PRO A 223 12.41 24.23 0.99
CA PRO A 223 12.58 25.59 0.46
C PRO A 223 11.38 26.06 -0.38
N VAL A 224 10.75 25.15 -1.13
CA VAL A 224 9.55 25.46 -1.94
C VAL A 224 8.38 25.83 -1.04
N VAL A 225 8.16 25.05 0.03
CA VAL A 225 7.10 25.31 1.00
C VAL A 225 7.36 26.62 1.75
N GLU A 226 8.57 26.84 2.23
CA GLU A 226 8.96 28.07 2.94
C GLU A 226 8.78 29.32 2.07
N LYS A 227 9.17 29.25 0.78
CA LYS A 227 8.95 30.33 -0.18
C LYS A 227 7.47 30.65 -0.34
N ARG A 228 6.62 29.65 -0.60
CA ARG A 228 5.18 29.83 -0.78
C ARG A 228 4.50 30.39 0.48
N LEU A 229 4.92 29.91 1.66
CA LEU A 229 4.43 30.44 2.94
C LEU A 229 4.85 31.90 3.15
N SER A 230 6.06 32.28 2.74
CA SER A 230 6.52 33.68 2.81
C SER A 230 5.73 34.58 1.86
N GLU A 231 5.50 34.15 0.64
CA GLU A 231 4.71 34.88 -0.37
C GLU A 231 3.26 35.05 0.09
N MET A 232 2.64 34.00 0.64
CA MET A 232 1.29 34.07 1.21
C MET A 232 1.20 35.11 2.34
N LYS A 233 2.14 35.10 3.29
CA LYS A 233 2.16 36.09 4.37
C LYS A 233 2.33 37.53 3.89
N LYS A 234 3.08 37.75 2.81
CA LYS A 234 3.25 39.08 2.22
C LYS A 234 1.96 39.57 1.55
N LEU A 235 1.21 38.66 0.94
CA LEU A 235 -0.08 38.97 0.34
C LEU A 235 -1.16 39.22 1.41
N ASP A 236 -1.17 38.42 2.47
CA ASP A 236 -2.11 38.56 3.59
C ASP A 236 -1.82 39.81 4.45
N GLY A 237 -0.56 40.23 4.56
CA GLY A 237 -0.16 41.45 5.26
C GLY A 237 -0.19 42.73 4.40
N ALA A 238 -0.61 42.62 3.13
CA ALA A 238 -0.82 43.74 2.22
C ALA A 238 -2.30 44.19 2.14
N TYR A 239 -3.17 43.57 2.94
CA TYR A 239 -4.56 43.95 3.21
C TYR A 239 -4.74 44.27 4.70
#